data_AF-A0A7J8IVI0-F1
#
_entry.id   AF-A0A7J8IVI0-F1
#
_cell.length_a   1.000
_cell.length_b   1.000
_cell.length_c   1.000
_cell.angle_alpha   90.00
_cell.angle_beta   90.00
_cell.angle_gamma   90.00
#
_symmetry.space_group_name_H-M   'P 1'
#
loop_
_entity.id
_entity.type
_entity.pdbx_description
1 polymer ?
#
loop_
_entity_poly.entity_id
_entity_poly.type
_entity_poly.pdbx_seq_one_letter_code
_entity_poly.pdbx_strand_id
1 'polypeptide(L)'
;MFVQEEKIFAGNVLRLHICASDGAEWLEEATEDTSVEQLKERCLKHCAHGSLEDPKSVTHHKLIHAASERVLSDTRTISEENIQDQDVLLLIKKRAPSPLPKMADVSAEEKKKQEQKAPDRDAIARATASLPPCNMDRAVVQTGVRDFQTELRKILLSLIEVAQKLLALSPGAVELFTKANAILDNPVVQLGLTNPKTLLAFEDMLENPLNSTQWMNDPDTGPVMLQISRLFQTLNRT
;
A
#
# COMPACT_ATOMS: atom_id res chain seq x y z
N MET A 1 -48.41 -22.56 -26.34
CA MET A 1 -47.30 -22.37 -27.28
C MET A 1 -46.25 -21.53 -26.55
N PHE A 2 -45.28 -22.19 -25.92
CA PHE A 2 -44.18 -21.49 -25.23
C PHE A 2 -43.15 -21.14 -26.29
N VAL A 3 -43.08 -19.86 -26.63
CA VAL A 3 -42.00 -19.32 -27.46
C VAL A 3 -40.82 -19.15 -26.52
N GLN A 4 -39.84 -20.05 -26.59
CA GLN A 4 -38.53 -19.81 -25.99
C GLN A 4 -37.92 -18.64 -26.73
N GLU A 5 -37.76 -17.51 -26.04
CA GLU A 5 -36.96 -16.39 -26.50
C GLU A 5 -35.51 -16.87 -26.65
N GLU A 6 -35.11 -17.24 -27.86
CA GLU A 6 -33.70 -17.35 -28.23
C GLU A 6 -33.08 -15.95 -28.05
N LYS A 7 -32.08 -15.86 -27.18
CA LYS A 7 -31.33 -14.64 -26.88
C LYS A 7 -30.78 -14.02 -28.18
N ILE A 8 -31.41 -12.94 -28.63
CA ILE A 8 -31.09 -12.20 -29.87
C ILE A 8 -29.85 -11.28 -29.70
N PHE A 9 -29.27 -11.21 -28.50
CA PHE A 9 -28.06 -10.42 -28.24
C PHE A 9 -26.82 -11.32 -28.26
N ALA A 10 -26.40 -11.74 -29.45
CA ALA A 10 -25.02 -12.15 -29.63
C ALA A 10 -24.17 -10.86 -29.52
N GLY A 11 -23.58 -10.62 -28.34
CA GLY A 11 -22.64 -9.51 -28.17
C GLY A 11 -21.57 -9.56 -29.24
N ASN A 12 -21.06 -8.40 -29.67
CA ASN A 12 -19.98 -8.35 -30.66
C ASN A 12 -18.82 -9.21 -30.19
N VAL A 13 -18.40 -10.16 -31.04
CA VAL A 13 -17.25 -11.02 -30.81
C VAL A 13 -16.02 -10.34 -31.41
N LEU A 14 -15.03 -10.10 -30.56
CA LEU A 14 -13.74 -9.51 -30.91
C LEU A 14 -12.70 -10.62 -31.03
N ARG A 15 -11.80 -10.50 -32.01
CA ARG A 15 -10.67 -11.40 -32.23
C ARG A 15 -9.39 -10.72 -31.78
N LEU A 16 -8.88 -11.12 -30.62
CA LEU A 16 -7.74 -10.49 -29.97
C LEU A 16 -6.47 -11.30 -30.24
N HIS A 17 -5.36 -10.62 -30.51
CA HIS A 17 -4.05 -11.25 -30.64
C HIS A 17 -3.37 -11.32 -29.28
N ILE A 18 -3.14 -12.53 -28.75
CA ILE A 18 -2.49 -12.73 -27.46
C ILE A 18 -1.04 -13.14 -27.68
N CYS A 19 -0.12 -12.43 -27.03
CA CYS A 19 1.31 -12.70 -27.04
C CYS A 19 1.78 -13.01 -25.61
N ALA A 20 2.29 -14.21 -25.37
CA ALA A 20 2.82 -14.62 -24.08
C ALA A 20 4.33 -14.30 -23.94
N SER A 21 4.82 -14.27 -22.70
CA SER A 21 6.23 -13.92 -22.40
C SER A 21 7.26 -14.93 -22.91
N ASP A 22 6.84 -16.14 -23.29
CA ASP A 22 7.67 -17.18 -23.89
C ASP A 22 7.73 -17.09 -25.43
N GLY A 23 7.05 -16.10 -26.02
CA GLY A 23 6.96 -15.90 -27.46
C GLY A 23 5.84 -16.69 -28.14
N ALA A 24 4.98 -17.38 -27.39
CA ALA A 24 3.78 -17.99 -27.95
C ALA A 24 2.76 -16.92 -28.34
N GLU A 25 2.16 -17.06 -29.53
CA GLU A 25 1.16 -16.13 -30.06
C GLU A 25 -0.06 -16.91 -30.57
N TRP A 26 -1.26 -16.44 -30.24
CA TRP A 26 -2.50 -17.02 -30.75
C TRP A 26 -3.62 -15.97 -30.84
N LEU A 27 -4.72 -16.36 -31.47
CA LEU A 27 -5.95 -15.58 -31.54
C LEU A 27 -6.94 -16.08 -30.50
N GLU A 28 -7.49 -15.17 -29.70
CA GLU A 28 -8.49 -15.44 -28.69
C GLU A 28 -9.79 -14.69 -29.03
N GLU A 29 -10.91 -15.40 -29.02
CA GLU A 29 -12.23 -14.79 -29.22
C GLU A 29 -12.83 -14.39 -27.88
N ALA A 30 -13.36 -13.18 -27.82
CA ALA A 30 -13.98 -12.66 -26.62
C ALA A 30 -15.12 -11.70 -26.95
N THR A 31 -16.18 -11.74 -26.16
CA THR A 31 -17.30 -10.81 -26.30
C THR A 31 -17.02 -9.53 -25.54
N GLU A 32 -17.62 -8.42 -25.97
CA GLU A 32 -17.47 -7.11 -25.31
C GLU A 32 -17.81 -7.10 -23.80
N ASP A 33 -18.69 -8.00 -23.35
CA ASP A 33 -19.11 -8.17 -21.95
C ASP A 33 -18.21 -9.12 -21.14
N THR A 34 -17.27 -9.83 -21.79
CA THR A 34 -16.30 -10.68 -21.08
C THR A 34 -15.43 -9.83 -20.15
N SER A 35 -15.22 -10.28 -18.90
CA SER A 35 -14.29 -9.60 -18.00
C SER A 35 -12.83 -9.88 -18.37
N VAL A 36 -11.95 -8.92 -18.09
CA VAL A 36 -10.49 -9.10 -18.29
C VAL A 36 -9.97 -10.30 -17.50
N GLU A 37 -10.52 -10.55 -16.30
CA GLU A 37 -10.18 -11.73 -15.49
C GLU A 37 -10.50 -13.04 -16.22
N GLN A 38 -11.70 -13.16 -16.79
CA GLN A 38 -12.13 -14.35 -17.54
C GLN A 38 -11.30 -14.55 -18.80
N LEU A 39 -11.01 -13.46 -19.53
CA LEU A 39 -10.12 -13.51 -20.71
C LEU A 39 -8.73 -14.01 -20.31
N LYS A 40 -8.18 -13.47 -19.23
CA LYS A 40 -6.87 -13.86 -18.69
C LYS A 40 -6.84 -15.33 -18.26
N GLU A 41 -7.91 -15.84 -17.65
CA GLU A 41 -8.04 -17.25 -17.29
C GLU A 41 -7.99 -18.16 -18.53
N ARG A 42 -8.69 -17.79 -19.62
CA ARG A 42 -8.63 -18.53 -20.89
C ARG A 42 -7.24 -18.50 -21.53
N CYS A 43 -6.60 -17.34 -21.53
CA CYS A 43 -5.24 -17.20 -22.05
C CYS A 43 -4.24 -18.09 -21.28
N LEU A 44 -4.38 -18.17 -19.95
CA LEU A 44 -3.52 -19.02 -19.12
C LEU A 44 -3.71 -20.52 -19.39
N LYS A 45 -4.94 -20.95 -19.72
CA LYS A 45 -5.21 -22.34 -20.15
C LYS A 45 -4.49 -22.68 -21.47
N HIS A 46 -4.31 -21.72 -22.36
CA HIS A 46 -3.56 -21.90 -23.61
C HIS A 46 -2.04 -22.04 -23.39
N CYS A 47 -1.46 -21.30 -22.44
CA CYS A 47 -0.03 -21.39 -22.15
C CYS A 47 0.36 -22.66 -21.38
N ALA A 48 -0.50 -23.17 -20.51
CA ALA A 48 -0.19 -24.30 -19.63
C ALA A 48 -0.79 -25.61 -20.15
N HIS A 49 -0.04 -26.36 -20.96
CA HIS A 49 -0.34 -27.77 -21.27
C HIS A 49 -0.14 -28.72 -20.07
N GLY A 50 -0.13 -28.21 -18.83
CA GLY A 50 0.02 -29.00 -17.62
C GLY A 50 -0.07 -28.17 -16.35
N SER A 51 -1.10 -28.46 -15.55
CA SER A 51 -1.34 -28.00 -14.17
C SER A 51 -1.88 -26.58 -14.01
N LEU A 52 -3.19 -26.44 -14.16
CA LEU A 52 -3.98 -25.36 -13.56
C LEU A 52 -4.49 -25.80 -12.18
N GLU A 53 -3.57 -26.10 -11.26
CA GLU A 53 -3.91 -26.54 -9.89
C GLU A 53 -3.82 -25.41 -8.86
N ASP A 54 -3.33 -24.22 -9.24
CA ASP A 54 -3.23 -23.07 -8.34
C ASP A 54 -4.25 -21.96 -8.68
N PRO A 55 -5.30 -21.77 -7.87
CA PRO A 55 -6.25 -20.67 -7.98
C PRO A 55 -5.60 -19.28 -7.99
N LYS A 56 -4.35 -19.15 -7.53
CA LYS A 56 -3.63 -17.87 -7.51
C LYS A 56 -2.94 -17.51 -8.83
N SER A 57 -2.92 -18.41 -9.81
CA SER A 57 -2.25 -18.19 -11.11
C SER A 57 -2.73 -16.93 -11.85
N VAL A 58 -4.03 -16.63 -11.81
CA VAL A 58 -4.65 -15.42 -12.38
C VAL A 58 -4.09 -14.14 -11.74
N THR A 59 -3.92 -14.14 -10.41
CA THR A 59 -3.38 -12.98 -9.68
C THR A 59 -1.91 -12.71 -9.99
N HIS A 60 -1.17 -13.74 -10.39
CA HIS A 60 0.24 -13.66 -10.76
C HIS A 60 0.48 -13.23 -12.20
N HIS A 61 -0.56 -12.97 -12.99
CA HIS A 61 -0.44 -12.50 -14.36
C HIS A 61 -1.20 -11.19 -14.57
N LYS A 62 -0.77 -10.43 -15.58
CA LYS A 62 -1.42 -9.22 -16.05
C LYS A 62 -1.53 -9.26 -17.57
N LEU A 63 -2.61 -8.71 -18.09
CA LEU A 63 -2.77 -8.40 -19.51
C LEU A 63 -2.39 -6.94 -19.73
N ILE A 64 -1.60 -6.67 -20.78
CA ILE A 64 -1.20 -5.32 -21.17
C ILE A 64 -1.68 -5.10 -22.59
N HIS A 65 -2.41 -4.02 -22.84
CA HIS A 65 -2.73 -3.63 -24.21
C HIS A 65 -1.49 -3.02 -24.87
N ALA A 66 -1.02 -3.63 -25.96
CA ALA A 66 0.25 -3.28 -26.57
C ALA A 66 0.28 -1.84 -27.12
N ALA A 67 -0.81 -1.38 -27.74
CA ALA A 67 -0.85 -0.06 -28.36
C ALA A 67 -0.95 1.09 -27.35
N SER A 68 -1.62 0.87 -26.20
CA SER A 68 -1.74 1.90 -25.15
C SER A 68 -0.74 1.73 -24.00
N GLU A 69 0.08 0.68 -24.04
CA GLU A 69 1.05 0.31 -22.99
C GLU A 69 0.45 0.20 -21.58
N ARG A 70 -0.87 -0.01 -21.49
CA ARG A 70 -1.62 0.02 -20.24
C ARG A 70 -1.93 -1.39 -19.75
N VAL A 71 -1.76 -1.60 -18.44
CA VAL A 71 -2.22 -2.81 -17.76
C VAL A 71 -3.74 -2.77 -17.63
N LEU A 72 -4.42 -3.84 -18.06
CA LEU A 72 -5.87 -3.97 -17.98
C LEU A 72 -6.32 -4.34 -16.56
N SER A 73 -7.49 -3.84 -16.14
CA SER A 73 -8.07 -4.11 -14.84
C SER A 73 -8.93 -5.37 -14.85
N ASP A 74 -8.64 -6.31 -13.95
CA ASP A 74 -9.38 -7.58 -13.82
C ASP A 74 -10.89 -7.38 -13.57
N THR A 75 -11.27 -6.29 -12.91
CA THR A 75 -12.66 -5.94 -12.57
C THR A 75 -13.47 -5.37 -13.73
N ARG A 76 -12.82 -5.02 -14.85
CA ARG A 76 -13.46 -4.36 -15.99
C ARG A 76 -13.75 -5.36 -17.11
N THR A 77 -14.70 -5.01 -17.96
CA THR A 77 -14.97 -5.74 -19.21
C THR A 77 -14.04 -5.28 -20.35
N ILE A 78 -14.00 -6.07 -21.42
CA ILE A 78 -13.26 -5.73 -22.65
C ILE A 78 -13.74 -4.39 -23.24
N SER A 79 -15.05 -4.15 -23.23
CA SER A 79 -15.64 -2.86 -23.64
C SER A 79 -15.24 -1.69 -22.74
N GLU A 80 -15.23 -1.87 -21.42
CA GLU A 80 -14.82 -0.84 -20.46
C GLU A 80 -13.33 -0.49 -20.52
N GLU A 81 -12.49 -1.45 -20.93
CA GLU A 81 -11.07 -1.21 -21.21
C GLU A 81 -10.81 -0.62 -22.61
N ASN A 82 -11.87 -0.41 -23.40
CA ASN A 82 -11.81 0.13 -24.77
C ASN A 82 -10.92 -0.70 -25.69
N ILE A 83 -11.01 -2.02 -25.59
CA ILE A 83 -10.31 -2.96 -26.47
C ILE A 83 -11.13 -3.15 -27.74
N GLN A 84 -10.47 -3.10 -28.89
CA GLN A 84 -11.06 -3.21 -30.21
C GLN A 84 -10.71 -4.55 -30.88
N ASP A 85 -11.38 -4.86 -31.99
CA ASP A 85 -11.08 -6.04 -32.78
C ASP A 85 -9.63 -5.97 -33.31
N GLN A 86 -8.91 -7.09 -33.29
CA GLN A 86 -7.51 -7.22 -33.72
C GLN A 86 -6.48 -6.53 -32.83
N ASP A 87 -6.88 -6.00 -31.66
CA ASP A 87 -5.91 -5.48 -30.69
C ASP A 87 -4.98 -6.58 -30.17
N VAL A 88 -3.75 -6.16 -29.85
CA VAL A 88 -2.69 -7.04 -29.34
C VAL A 88 -2.58 -6.90 -27.83
N LEU A 89 -2.68 -8.03 -27.12
CA LEU A 89 -2.54 -8.11 -25.67
C LEU A 89 -1.33 -8.96 -25.27
N LEU A 90 -0.52 -8.43 -24.36
CA LEU A 90 0.63 -9.12 -23.79
C LEU A 90 0.24 -9.80 -22.47
N LEU A 91 0.40 -11.11 -22.38
CA LEU A 91 0.23 -11.88 -21.15
C LEU A 91 1.57 -11.99 -20.41
N ILE A 92 1.70 -11.28 -19.30
CA ILE A 92 2.96 -11.16 -18.55
C ILE A 92 2.81 -11.66 -17.12
N LYS A 93 3.73 -12.54 -16.68
CA LYS A 93 3.87 -12.95 -15.29
C LYS A 93 4.40 -11.80 -14.42
N LYS A 94 3.67 -11.46 -13.36
CA LYS A 94 4.10 -10.49 -12.34
C LYS A 94 5.33 -11.05 -11.62
N ARG A 95 6.28 -10.18 -11.30
CA ARG A 95 7.42 -10.53 -10.43
C ARG A 95 6.85 -10.96 -9.07
N ALA A 96 7.19 -12.17 -8.62
CA ALA A 96 6.79 -12.62 -7.30
C ALA A 96 7.36 -11.65 -6.25
N PRO A 97 6.55 -11.14 -5.30
CA PRO A 97 7.12 -10.44 -4.15
C PRO A 97 8.09 -11.38 -3.46
N SER A 98 9.27 -10.86 -3.08
CA SER A 98 10.24 -11.65 -2.32
C SER A 98 9.53 -12.27 -1.12
N PRO A 99 9.64 -13.59 -0.91
CA PRO A 99 9.03 -14.25 0.24
C PRO A 99 9.41 -13.48 1.51
N LEU A 100 8.41 -13.18 2.35
CA LEU A 100 8.69 -12.59 3.65
C LEU A 100 9.67 -13.51 4.39
N PRO A 101 10.78 -12.98 4.94
CA PRO A 101 11.76 -13.79 5.63
C PRO A 101 11.07 -14.53 6.78
N LYS A 102 11.22 -15.86 6.83
CA LYS A 102 10.73 -16.68 7.95
C LYS A 102 11.66 -16.45 9.13
N MET A 103 11.11 -16.37 10.35
CA MET A 103 11.85 -16.08 11.59
C MET A 103 13.03 -17.04 11.89
N ALA A 104 13.13 -18.18 11.21
CA ALA A 104 14.25 -19.12 11.36
C ALA A 104 15.50 -18.74 10.53
N ASP A 105 15.36 -17.94 9.47
CA ASP A 105 16.47 -17.61 8.56
C ASP A 105 17.31 -16.40 9.00
N VAL A 106 16.86 -15.64 10.01
CA VAL A 106 17.61 -14.46 10.52
C VAL A 106 18.97 -14.83 11.12
N SER A 107 19.15 -16.05 11.64
CA SER A 107 20.39 -16.46 12.29
C SER A 107 21.44 -17.03 11.32
N ALA A 108 21.04 -17.50 10.13
CA ALA A 108 21.95 -18.01 9.10
C ALA A 108 22.36 -16.93 8.08
N GLU A 109 21.49 -15.95 7.84
CA GLU A 109 21.70 -14.89 6.86
C GLU A 109 22.74 -13.84 7.30
N GLU A 110 23.02 -13.70 8.61
CA GLU A 110 24.09 -12.80 9.10
C GLU A 110 25.48 -13.23 8.60
N LYS A 111 25.71 -14.53 8.38
CA LYS A 111 26.99 -15.02 7.81
C LYS A 111 27.09 -14.84 6.30
N LYS A 112 25.97 -14.75 5.57
CA LYS A 112 25.95 -14.58 4.10
C LYS A 112 25.85 -13.12 3.64
N LYS A 113 25.30 -12.23 4.49
CA LYS A 113 25.37 -10.77 4.30
C LYS A 113 26.79 -10.19 4.34
N GLN A 114 27.75 -10.93 4.91
CA GLN A 114 29.14 -10.47 4.96
C GLN A 114 29.84 -10.51 3.59
N GLU A 115 29.32 -11.28 2.62
CA GLU A 115 29.80 -11.32 1.23
C GLU A 115 29.04 -10.39 0.27
N GLN A 116 27.86 -9.89 0.66
CA GLN A 116 27.10 -8.88 -0.11
C GLN A 116 27.31 -7.46 0.43
N LYS A 117 28.54 -7.13 0.83
CA LYS A 117 28.86 -5.76 1.22
C LYS A 117 28.92 -4.90 -0.04
N ALA A 118 28.24 -3.76 -0.03
CA ALA A 118 28.38 -2.77 -1.10
C ALA A 118 29.88 -2.50 -1.34
N PRO A 119 30.33 -2.34 -2.61
CA PRO A 119 31.73 -2.05 -2.90
C PRO A 119 32.22 -0.87 -2.07
N ASP A 120 33.36 -1.04 -1.39
CA ASP A 120 33.94 0.06 -0.64
C ASP A 120 34.44 1.17 -1.57
N ARG A 121 34.70 2.35 -1.01
CA ARG A 121 35.13 3.53 -1.77
C ARG A 121 36.36 3.24 -2.63
N ASP A 122 37.28 2.43 -2.12
CA ASP A 122 38.53 2.09 -2.81
C ASP A 122 38.32 1.07 -3.93
N ALA A 123 37.38 0.14 -3.77
CA ALA A 123 36.94 -0.78 -4.82
C ALA A 123 36.25 -0.03 -5.95
N ILE A 124 35.38 0.93 -5.62
CA ILE A 124 34.74 1.81 -6.60
C ILE A 124 35.83 2.60 -7.34
N ALA A 125 36.73 3.28 -6.62
CA ALA A 125 37.78 4.09 -7.22
C ALA A 125 38.71 3.28 -8.14
N ARG A 126 39.07 2.04 -7.75
CA ARG A 126 39.87 1.15 -8.61
C ARG A 126 39.11 0.69 -9.85
N ALA A 127 37.84 0.33 -9.70
CA ALA A 127 37.00 -0.12 -10.81
C ALA A 127 36.69 1.00 -11.81
N THR A 128 36.63 2.26 -11.34
CA THR A 128 36.32 3.43 -12.18
C THR A 128 37.56 4.22 -12.64
N ALA A 129 38.77 3.78 -12.28
CA ALA A 129 40.03 4.50 -12.57
C ALA A 129 40.30 4.72 -14.07
N SER A 130 39.77 3.86 -14.94
CA SER A 130 39.96 3.96 -16.39
C SER A 130 38.87 4.78 -17.10
N LEU A 131 37.85 5.25 -16.38
CA LEU A 131 36.73 5.98 -16.96
C LEU A 131 37.01 7.49 -16.98
N PRO A 132 36.72 8.19 -18.09
CA PRO A 132 36.84 9.65 -18.14
C PRO A 132 35.80 10.31 -17.23
N PRO A 133 36.15 11.38 -16.49
CA PRO A 133 35.20 12.11 -15.66
C PRO A 133 34.08 12.71 -16.51
N CYS A 134 32.83 12.47 -16.12
CA CYS A 134 31.64 13.03 -16.77
C CYS A 134 30.71 13.59 -15.69
N ASN A 135 30.12 14.78 -15.91
CA ASN A 135 29.21 15.47 -14.99
C ASN A 135 29.80 15.85 -13.61
N MET A 136 30.95 16.54 -13.58
CA MET A 136 31.57 17.01 -12.33
C MET A 136 30.83 18.20 -11.68
N ASP A 137 29.96 18.90 -12.41
CA ASP A 137 29.24 20.08 -11.89
C ASP A 137 28.06 19.74 -10.98
N ARG A 138 27.71 18.46 -10.85
CA ARG A 138 26.64 18.04 -9.94
C ARG A 138 27.21 17.93 -8.53
N ALA A 139 27.09 19.01 -7.76
CA ALA A 139 27.31 18.96 -6.32
C ALA A 139 26.48 17.80 -5.74
N VAL A 140 27.16 16.82 -5.14
CA VAL A 140 26.50 15.70 -4.44
C VAL A 140 25.72 16.32 -3.29
N VAL A 141 24.39 16.37 -3.42
CA VAL A 141 23.50 16.80 -2.34
C VAL A 141 23.65 15.78 -1.22
N GLN A 142 24.42 16.13 -0.20
CA GLN A 142 24.52 15.34 1.02
C GLN A 142 23.20 15.51 1.77
N THR A 143 22.26 14.59 1.56
CA THR A 143 21.06 14.51 2.38
C THR A 143 21.47 14.06 3.78
N GLY A 144 21.59 15.02 4.70
CA GLY A 144 21.94 14.73 6.09
C GLY A 144 20.79 14.05 6.80
N VAL A 145 21.07 13.36 7.92
CA VAL A 145 20.03 12.77 8.80
C VAL A 145 18.98 13.81 9.22
N ARG A 146 19.38 15.09 9.28
CA ARG A 146 18.51 16.23 9.56
C ARG A 146 17.46 16.47 8.47
N ASP A 147 17.76 16.15 7.21
CA ASP A 147 16.83 16.27 6.10
C ASP A 147 15.78 15.17 6.17
N PHE A 148 16.16 13.93 6.51
CA PHE A 148 15.20 12.84 6.71
C PHE A 148 14.21 13.13 7.84
N GLN A 149 14.69 13.61 9.00
CA GLN A 149 13.82 14.00 10.11
C GLN A 149 12.86 15.13 9.71
N THR A 150 13.31 16.05 8.85
CA THR A 150 12.48 17.14 8.34
C THR A 150 11.43 16.64 7.35
N GLU A 151 11.78 15.73 6.44
CA GLU A 151 10.85 15.09 5.52
C GLU A 151 9.82 14.23 6.25
N LEU A 152 10.24 13.46 7.26
CA LEU A 152 9.32 12.73 8.14
C LEU A 152 8.32 13.67 8.81
N ARG A 153 8.79 14.82 9.33
CA ARG A 153 7.91 15.82 9.95
C ARG A 153 6.89 16.36 8.95
N LYS A 154 7.31 16.65 7.71
CA LYS A 154 6.40 17.11 6.64
C LYS A 154 5.35 16.06 6.28
N ILE A 155 5.75 14.79 6.18
CA ILE A 155 4.84 13.67 5.92
C ILE A 155 3.80 13.56 7.05
N LEU A 156 4.24 13.57 8.31
CA LEU A 156 3.34 13.50 9.47
C LEU A 156 2.37 14.68 9.51
N LEU A 157 2.86 15.91 9.27
CA LEU A 157 2.01 17.09 9.20
C LEU A 157 0.96 16.95 8.09
N SER A 158 1.33 16.47 6.90
CA SER A 158 0.40 16.24 5.80
C SER A 158 -0.66 15.19 6.13
N LEU A 159 -0.29 14.10 6.80
CA LEU A 159 -1.23 13.04 7.19
C LEU A 159 -2.22 13.54 8.25
N ILE A 160 -1.74 14.29 9.23
CA ILE A 160 -2.59 14.93 10.24
C ILE A 160 -3.56 15.91 9.57
N GLU A 161 -3.09 16.69 8.60
CA GLU A 161 -3.91 17.67 7.90
C GLU A 161 -5.03 17.04 7.07
N VAL A 162 -4.78 15.87 6.46
CA VAL A 162 -5.81 15.10 5.75
C VAL A 162 -6.77 14.44 6.74
N ALA A 163 -6.25 13.85 7.83
CA ALA A 163 -7.07 13.21 8.86
C ALA A 163 -8.07 14.20 9.49
N GLN A 164 -7.64 15.41 9.84
CA GLN A 164 -8.55 16.44 10.37
C GLN A 164 -9.64 16.83 9.36
N LYS A 165 -9.30 16.93 8.06
CA LYS A 165 -10.26 17.30 7.00
C LYS A 165 -11.30 16.19 6.80
N LEU A 166 -10.87 14.94 6.81
CA LEU A 166 -11.76 13.79 6.71
C LEU A 166 -12.67 13.66 7.93
N LEU A 167 -12.12 13.86 9.14
CA LEU A 167 -12.89 13.83 10.38
C LEU A 167 -13.91 14.97 10.43
N ALA A 168 -13.56 16.18 9.97
CA ALA A 168 -14.46 17.34 9.95
C ALA A 168 -15.72 17.16 9.07
N LEU A 169 -15.73 16.18 8.16
CA LEU A 169 -16.92 15.80 7.39
C LEU A 169 -17.92 14.96 8.20
N SER A 170 -17.53 14.46 9.37
CA SER A 170 -18.43 13.70 10.25
C SER A 170 -19.27 14.63 11.14
N PRO A 171 -20.60 14.44 11.22
CA PRO A 171 -21.51 15.36 11.92
C PRO A 171 -21.23 15.59 13.42
N GLY A 172 -20.41 14.74 14.05
CA GLY A 172 -20.02 14.85 15.46
C GLY A 172 -18.54 15.20 15.70
N ALA A 173 -17.72 15.31 14.65
CA ALA A 173 -16.28 15.57 14.84
C ALA A 173 -15.98 16.95 15.39
N VAL A 174 -16.74 17.97 15.00
CA VAL A 174 -16.52 19.34 15.49
C VAL A 174 -16.64 19.39 17.02
N GLU A 175 -17.65 18.72 17.56
CA GLU A 175 -17.85 18.62 19.01
C GLU A 175 -16.73 17.81 19.68
N LEU A 176 -16.33 16.67 19.08
CA LEU A 176 -15.23 15.85 19.57
C LEU A 176 -13.90 16.62 19.60
N PHE A 177 -13.58 17.37 18.55
CA PHE A 177 -12.38 18.21 18.48
C PHE A 177 -12.43 19.36 19.48
N THR A 178 -13.60 19.97 19.67
CA THR A 178 -13.78 21.03 20.66
C THR A 178 -13.53 20.50 22.08
N LYS A 179 -14.07 19.31 22.40
CA LYS A 179 -13.83 18.64 23.69
C LYS A 179 -12.37 18.23 23.86
N ALA A 180 -11.75 17.66 22.83
CA ALA A 180 -10.34 17.27 22.85
C ALA A 180 -9.41 18.48 23.05
N ASN A 181 -9.65 19.59 22.33
CA ASN A 181 -8.89 20.82 22.49
C ASN A 181 -9.03 21.40 23.90
N ALA A 182 -10.24 21.42 24.47
CA ALA A 182 -10.44 21.89 25.83
C ALA A 182 -9.69 21.06 26.90
N ILE A 183 -9.53 19.75 26.67
CA ILE A 183 -8.71 18.88 27.53
C ILE A 183 -7.21 19.19 27.31
N LEU A 184 -6.79 19.33 26.06
CA LEU A 184 -5.40 19.55 25.68
C LEU A 184 -4.90 20.98 25.94
N ASP A 185 -5.78 21.96 26.13
CA ASP A 185 -5.42 23.33 26.55
C ASP A 185 -5.16 23.43 28.06
N ASN A 186 -5.44 22.37 28.82
CA ASN A 186 -5.15 22.36 30.25
C ASN A 186 -3.62 22.28 30.50
N PRO A 187 -3.02 23.24 31.24
CA PRO A 187 -1.57 23.28 31.44
C PRO A 187 -0.99 22.04 32.11
N VAL A 188 -1.75 21.42 33.02
CA VAL A 188 -1.34 20.20 33.73
C VAL A 188 -1.31 19.01 32.76
N VAL A 189 -2.27 18.95 31.83
CA VAL A 189 -2.33 17.92 30.79
C VAL A 189 -1.20 18.11 29.78
N GLN A 190 -0.99 19.34 29.29
CA GLN A 190 0.11 19.63 28.35
C GLN A 190 1.47 19.24 28.92
N LEU A 191 1.77 19.71 30.15
CA LEU A 191 3.02 19.40 30.81
C LEU A 191 3.13 17.89 31.11
N GLY A 192 2.03 17.27 31.57
CA GLY A 192 1.98 15.85 31.88
C GLY A 192 2.26 14.95 30.68
N LEU A 193 1.72 15.29 29.50
CA LEU A 193 1.90 14.51 28.27
C LEU A 193 3.31 14.68 27.64
N THR A 194 4.15 15.58 28.15
CA THR A 194 5.58 15.60 27.78
C THR A 194 6.36 14.43 28.37
N ASN A 195 5.83 13.78 29.43
CA ASN A 195 6.42 12.59 30.01
C ASN A 195 6.01 11.36 29.16
N PRO A 196 6.97 10.58 28.63
CA PRO A 196 6.67 9.42 27.79
C PRO A 196 5.86 8.34 28.51
N LYS A 197 6.06 8.15 29.83
CA LYS A 197 5.26 7.19 30.63
C LYS A 197 3.79 7.62 30.69
N THR A 198 3.53 8.91 30.85
CA THR A 198 2.17 9.47 30.89
C THR A 198 1.47 9.41 29.54
N LEU A 199 2.22 9.63 28.45
CA LEU A 199 1.68 9.50 27.09
C LEU A 199 1.32 8.04 26.75
N LEU A 200 2.21 7.09 27.10
CA LEU A 200 1.93 5.66 26.95
C LEU A 200 0.73 5.21 27.79
N ALA A 201 0.62 5.70 29.03
CA ALA A 201 -0.52 5.43 29.90
C ALA A 201 -1.84 5.92 29.28
N PHE A 202 -1.82 7.10 28.66
CA PHE A 202 -2.99 7.66 28.00
C PHE A 202 -3.38 6.85 26.76
N GLU A 203 -2.40 6.47 25.93
CA GLU A 203 -2.61 5.64 24.74
C GLU A 203 -3.19 4.26 25.10
N ASP A 204 -2.59 3.57 26.08
CA ASP A 204 -3.04 2.27 26.57
C ASP A 204 -4.49 2.33 27.13
N MET A 205 -4.87 3.44 27.77
CA MET A 205 -6.25 3.66 28.22
C MET A 205 -7.24 3.90 27.07
N LEU A 206 -6.80 4.51 25.97
CA LEU A 206 -7.63 4.71 24.77
C LEU A 206 -7.82 3.39 24.00
N GLU A 207 -6.79 2.55 23.96
CA GLU A 207 -6.87 1.22 23.35
C GLU A 207 -7.72 0.26 24.18
N ASN A 208 -7.55 0.27 25.51
CA ASN A 208 -8.31 -0.58 26.42
C ASN A 208 -8.69 0.15 27.72
N PRO A 209 -9.97 0.58 27.87
CA PRO A 209 -10.44 1.28 29.07
C PRO A 209 -10.27 0.51 30.39
N LEU A 210 -10.12 -0.82 30.34
CA LEU A 210 -9.89 -1.64 31.54
C LEU A 210 -8.53 -1.37 32.19
N ASN A 211 -7.56 -0.87 31.43
CA ASN A 211 -6.22 -0.51 31.93
C ASN A 211 -6.22 0.81 32.72
N SER A 212 -7.36 1.52 32.79
CA SER A 212 -7.46 2.78 33.54
C SER A 212 -7.08 2.65 35.03
N THR A 213 -7.46 1.54 35.67
CA THR A 213 -7.25 1.35 37.11
C THR A 213 -5.76 1.31 37.49
N GLN A 214 -4.90 0.72 36.65
CA GLN A 214 -3.46 0.71 36.94
C GLN A 214 -2.84 2.10 36.81
N TRP A 215 -3.19 2.84 35.76
CA TRP A 215 -2.59 4.15 35.46
C TRP A 215 -3.12 5.29 36.32
N MET A 216 -4.37 5.19 36.80
CA MET A 216 -4.94 6.15 37.74
C MET A 216 -4.38 6.02 39.15
N ASN A 217 -3.90 4.83 39.53
CA ASN A 217 -3.29 4.57 40.84
C ASN A 217 -1.76 4.75 40.85
N ASP A 218 -1.14 4.87 39.68
CA ASP A 218 0.30 5.12 39.56
C ASP A 218 0.63 6.56 40.04
N PRO A 219 1.66 6.74 40.88
CA PRO A 219 1.98 8.04 41.46
C PRO A 219 2.48 9.07 40.44
N ASP A 220 3.02 8.63 39.30
CA ASP A 220 3.58 9.52 38.28
C ASP A 220 2.53 9.89 37.21
N THR A 221 1.71 8.93 36.78
CA THR A 221 0.71 9.13 35.70
C THR A 221 -0.67 9.48 36.22
N GLY A 222 -1.02 9.01 37.42
CA GLY A 222 -2.34 9.14 38.04
C GLY A 222 -2.85 10.58 38.13
N PRO A 223 -2.04 11.56 38.60
CA PRO A 223 -2.47 12.95 38.68
C PRO A 223 -2.94 13.52 37.34
N VAL A 224 -2.26 13.17 36.25
CA VAL A 224 -2.60 13.64 34.89
C VAL A 224 -3.80 12.90 34.34
N MET A 225 -3.86 11.57 34.49
CA MET A 225 -5.00 10.76 34.02
C MET A 225 -6.31 11.13 34.74
N LEU A 226 -6.25 11.38 36.05
CA LEU A 226 -7.39 11.85 36.83
C LEU A 226 -7.85 13.24 36.38
N GLN A 227 -6.91 14.13 36.03
CA GLN A 227 -7.24 15.46 35.52
C GLN A 227 -7.93 15.38 34.15
N ILE A 228 -7.43 14.54 33.24
CA ILE A 228 -8.07 14.28 31.93
C ILE A 228 -9.48 13.72 32.13
N SER A 229 -9.65 12.73 33.00
CA SER A 229 -10.95 12.12 33.30
C SER A 229 -11.97 13.14 33.84
N ARG A 230 -11.55 14.03 34.75
CA ARG A 230 -12.41 15.10 35.27
C ARG A 230 -12.85 16.07 34.17
N LEU A 231 -11.92 16.53 33.35
CA LEU A 231 -12.21 17.45 32.24
C LEU A 231 -13.20 16.82 31.25
N PHE A 232 -12.98 15.56 30.89
CA PHE A 232 -13.89 14.82 30.01
C PHE A 232 -15.30 14.68 30.60
N GLN A 233 -15.42 14.38 31.89
CA GLN A 233 -16.71 14.29 32.57
C GLN A 233 -17.43 15.65 32.63
N THR A 234 -16.71 16.73 32.88
CA THR A 234 -17.27 18.09 32.89
C THR A 234 -17.80 18.47 31.51
N LEU A 235 -17.03 18.19 30.46
CA LEU A 235 -17.38 18.51 29.06
C LEU A 235 -18.52 17.67 28.49
N ASN A 236 -18.83 16.51 29.07
CA ASN A 236 -19.98 15.68 28.68
C ASN A 236 -21.26 15.97 29.47
N ARG A 237 -21.19 16.83 30.50
CA ARG A 237 -22.38 17.26 31.27
C ARG A 237 -23.00 18.56 30.74
N THR A 238 -22.26 19.30 29.93
CA THR A 238 -22.68 20.49 29.18
C THR A 238 -23.11 20.12 27.78
#